data_AF-A0A965G9N1-F1
#
_entry.id   AF-A0A965G9N1-F1
#
_cell.length_a   1.000
_cell.length_b   1.000
_cell.length_c   1.000
_cell.angle_alpha   90.00
_cell.angle_beta   90.00
_cell.angle_gamma   90.00
#
_symmetry.space_group_name_H-M   'P 1'
#
loop_
_entity.id
_entity.type
_entity.pdbx_description
1 polymer ?
#
loop_
_entity_poly.entity_id
_entity_poly.type
_entity_poly.pdbx_seq_one_letter_code
_entity_poly.pdbx_strand_id
1 'polypeptide(L)'
;MRGRAESLDKLIPDCAEILGRMKREDIINMDLAKEAKGIVILNVTGFSIGIGGTGGDGILMAKTDKGWSGPVAITTDGGTLGIDVGGTDNDIVILLMKEGVVSKWGNGEHFGSASAGAVMGPKGGAAVDASMRSRDFNVYIWNKGAKLGVNFGGFDVNINNEANANFYGKPMVSAKDILNCAAEVPAAKKDGFARITDLLK
;
A
#
# COMPACT_ATOMS: atom_id res chain seq x y z
N MET A 1 -6.67 15.95 -16.95
CA MET A 1 -6.62 14.57 -17.48
C MET A 1 -6.44 13.66 -16.28
N ARG A 2 -7.42 12.81 -15.93
CA ARG A 2 -7.20 11.76 -14.92
C ARG A 2 -6.19 10.78 -15.51
N GLY A 3 -5.05 10.55 -14.85
CA GLY A 3 -4.16 9.45 -15.22
C GLY A 3 -4.97 8.16 -15.22
N ARG A 4 -4.82 7.34 -16.26
CA ARG A 4 -5.48 6.02 -16.31
C ARG A 4 -4.96 5.20 -15.14
N ALA A 5 -5.86 4.65 -14.33
CA ALA A 5 -5.48 3.76 -13.24
C ALA A 5 -4.70 2.56 -13.80
N GLU A 6 -3.55 2.26 -13.18
CA GLU A 6 -2.59 1.29 -13.71
C GLU A 6 -3.07 -0.17 -13.56
N SER A 7 -2.58 -1.06 -14.43
CA SER A 7 -2.90 -2.48 -14.37
C SER A 7 -2.07 -3.20 -13.31
N LEU A 8 -2.60 -4.30 -12.73
CA LEU A 8 -1.83 -5.14 -11.81
C LEU A 8 -0.53 -5.68 -12.41
N ASP A 9 -0.49 -5.88 -13.73
CA ASP A 9 0.72 -6.31 -14.44
C ASP A 9 1.87 -5.31 -14.36
N LYS A 10 1.56 -4.02 -14.22
CA LYS A 10 2.54 -2.96 -13.96
C LYS A 10 2.75 -2.74 -12.46
N LEU A 11 1.68 -2.72 -11.68
CA LEU A 11 1.73 -2.42 -10.25
C LEU A 11 2.54 -3.43 -9.44
N ILE A 12 2.42 -4.73 -9.75
CA ILE A 12 3.10 -5.80 -9.01
C ILE A 12 4.64 -5.65 -9.05
N PRO A 13 5.29 -5.56 -10.23
CA PRO A 13 6.74 -5.39 -10.27
C PRO A 13 7.21 -4.08 -9.62
N ASP A 14 6.46 -2.98 -9.78
CA ASP A 14 6.77 -1.69 -9.18
C ASP A 14 6.69 -1.76 -7.64
N CYS A 15 5.62 -2.34 -7.09
CA CYS A 15 5.44 -2.55 -5.65
C CYS A 15 6.50 -3.50 -5.07
N ALA A 16 6.92 -4.52 -5.81
CA ALA A 16 8.01 -5.40 -5.41
C ALA A 16 9.36 -4.66 -5.34
N GLU A 17 9.60 -3.70 -6.24
CA GLU A 17 10.78 -2.84 -6.18
C GLU A 17 10.74 -1.91 -4.96
N ILE A 18 9.61 -1.24 -4.72
CA ILE A 18 9.40 -0.35 -3.57
C ILE A 18 9.69 -1.09 -2.26
N LEU A 19 9.01 -2.21 -2.03
CA LEU A 19 9.18 -3.00 -0.80
C LEU A 19 10.60 -3.54 -0.69
N GLY A 20 11.17 -4.03 -1.80
CA GLY A 20 12.53 -4.56 -1.83
C GLY A 20 13.57 -3.50 -1.48
N ARG A 21 13.39 -2.26 -1.96
CA ARG A 21 14.25 -1.13 -1.60
C ARG A 21 14.09 -0.76 -0.13
N MET A 22 12.87 -0.60 0.36
CA MET A 22 12.64 -0.27 1.77
C MET A 22 13.19 -1.32 2.74
N LYS A 23 13.15 -2.61 2.36
CA LYS A 23 13.78 -3.70 3.12
C LYS A 23 15.31 -3.61 3.11
N ARG A 24 15.92 -3.35 1.94
CA ARG A 24 17.39 -3.23 1.81
C ARG A 24 17.96 -2.00 2.53
N GLU A 25 17.25 -0.88 2.49
CA GLU A 25 17.64 0.39 3.11
C GLU A 25 17.25 0.47 4.60
N ASP A 26 16.79 -0.64 5.19
CA ASP A 26 16.36 -0.74 6.60
C ASP A 26 15.31 0.31 7.01
N ILE A 27 14.42 0.66 6.06
CA ILE A 27 13.34 1.63 6.28
C ILE A 27 12.16 0.95 6.97
N ILE A 28 11.76 -0.22 6.49
CA ILE A 28 10.64 -0.98 7.04
C ILE A 28 11.09 -1.91 8.16
N ASN A 29 10.39 -1.90 9.30
CA ASN A 29 10.62 -2.87 10.36
C ASN A 29 9.96 -4.21 10.00
N MET A 30 10.79 -5.24 9.82
CA MET A 30 10.33 -6.56 9.39
C MET A 30 9.62 -7.36 10.48
N ASP A 31 9.83 -7.04 11.77
CA ASP A 31 9.08 -7.69 12.85
C ASP A 31 7.61 -7.27 12.83
N LEU A 32 7.35 -5.97 12.63
CA LEU A 32 6.01 -5.46 12.40
C LEU A 32 5.43 -6.01 11.09
N ALA A 33 6.21 -6.11 10.01
CA ALA A 33 5.72 -6.65 8.73
C ALA A 33 5.29 -8.12 8.85
N LYS A 34 6.00 -8.92 9.66
CA LYS A 34 5.63 -10.32 9.95
C LYS A 34 4.35 -10.43 10.77
N GLU A 35 4.07 -9.48 11.65
CA GLU A 35 2.87 -9.46 12.49
C GLU A 35 1.66 -8.78 11.82
N ALA A 36 1.89 -8.00 10.77
CA ALA A 36 0.84 -7.30 10.03
C ALA A 36 -0.21 -8.28 9.48
N LYS A 37 -1.46 -7.80 9.48
CA LYS A 37 -2.66 -8.47 8.93
C LYS A 37 -2.93 -8.07 7.50
N GLY A 38 -2.34 -6.97 7.04
CA GLY A 38 -2.35 -6.56 5.65
C GLY A 38 -1.20 -5.62 5.33
N ILE A 39 -0.97 -5.41 4.05
CA ILE A 39 0.04 -4.46 3.56
C ILE A 39 -0.54 -3.68 2.39
N VAL A 40 -0.21 -2.39 2.36
CA VAL A 40 -0.47 -1.49 1.26
C VAL A 40 0.87 -0.98 0.75
N ILE A 41 1.07 -1.00 -0.56
CA ILE A 41 2.26 -0.47 -1.23
C ILE A 41 1.79 0.48 -2.31
N LEU A 42 2.27 1.71 -2.30
CA LEU A 42 1.82 2.79 -3.17
C LEU A 42 3.00 3.56 -3.75
N ASN A 43 2.87 3.97 -5.00
CA ASN A 43 3.60 5.10 -5.55
C ASN A 43 2.63 6.30 -5.61
N VAL A 44 3.02 7.42 -5.02
CA VAL A 44 2.21 8.64 -4.96
C VAL A 44 3.00 9.80 -5.56
N THR A 45 2.45 10.41 -6.59
CA THR A 45 3.05 11.58 -7.24
C THR A 45 2.31 12.84 -6.81
N GLY A 46 3.05 13.80 -6.23
CA GLY A 46 2.53 15.12 -5.88
C GLY A 46 2.67 16.12 -7.03
N PHE A 47 1.56 16.67 -7.53
CA PHE A 47 1.57 17.84 -8.43
C PHE A 47 1.45 19.14 -7.62
N SER A 48 2.35 20.10 -7.85
CA SER A 48 2.23 21.51 -7.40
C SER A 48 2.67 22.42 -8.56
N ILE A 49 2.07 23.54 -8.94
CA ILE A 49 1.27 24.58 -8.26
C ILE A 49 0.10 25.00 -9.18
N GLY A 50 -1.08 25.28 -8.61
CA GLY A 50 -2.15 26.09 -9.23
C GLY A 50 -3.48 25.38 -9.52
N ILE A 51 -3.47 24.09 -9.88
CA ILE A 51 -4.68 23.28 -10.18
C ILE A 51 -4.51 21.79 -9.76
N GLY A 52 -3.40 21.40 -9.12
CA GLY A 52 -2.98 19.99 -8.98
C GLY A 52 -3.50 19.28 -7.74
N GLY A 53 -4.13 18.10 -7.93
CA GLY A 53 -4.38 17.13 -6.87
C GLY A 53 -3.22 16.14 -6.71
N THR A 54 -3.16 15.45 -5.58
CA THR A 54 -2.27 14.30 -5.35
C THR A 54 -2.96 13.03 -5.85
N GLY A 55 -2.19 12.15 -6.50
CA GLY A 55 -2.69 10.89 -7.05
C GLY A 55 -1.65 9.80 -6.90
N GLY A 56 -2.10 8.58 -6.64
CA GLY A 56 -1.23 7.43 -6.54
C GLY A 56 -1.94 6.13 -6.89
N ASP A 57 -1.14 5.11 -7.10
CA ASP A 57 -1.59 3.76 -7.44
C ASP A 57 -0.71 2.72 -6.77
N GLY A 58 -1.26 1.52 -6.61
CA GLY A 58 -0.57 0.45 -5.92
C GLY A 58 -1.47 -0.72 -5.58
N ILE A 59 -1.06 -1.48 -4.58
CA ILE A 59 -1.73 -2.72 -4.20
C ILE A 59 -2.06 -2.77 -2.71
N LEU A 60 -3.15 -3.48 -2.41
CA LEU A 60 -3.53 -3.95 -1.08
C LEU A 60 -3.49 -5.48 -1.04
N MET A 61 -2.95 -6.05 0.04
CA MET A 61 -2.92 -7.48 0.30
C MET A 61 -3.28 -7.77 1.76
N ALA A 62 -3.94 -8.91 1.99
CA ALA A 62 -4.27 -9.41 3.32
C ALA A 62 -3.40 -10.62 3.67
N LYS A 63 -3.08 -10.77 4.95
CA LYS A 63 -2.51 -12.00 5.50
C LYS A 63 -3.66 -12.86 6.02
N THR A 64 -3.74 -14.09 5.52
CA THR A 64 -4.76 -15.07 5.89
C THR A 64 -4.10 -16.33 6.46
N ASP A 65 -4.90 -17.26 6.97
CA ASP A 65 -4.42 -18.58 7.41
C ASP A 65 -3.78 -19.40 6.27
N LYS A 66 -4.10 -19.07 5.01
CA LYS A 66 -3.52 -19.69 3.80
C LYS A 66 -2.26 -18.98 3.31
N GLY A 67 -1.79 -17.97 4.04
CA GLY A 67 -0.73 -17.07 3.62
C GLY A 67 -1.27 -15.74 3.09
N TRP A 68 -0.42 -15.01 2.35
CA TRP A 68 -0.80 -13.73 1.76
C TRP A 68 -1.81 -13.93 0.63
N SER A 69 -2.85 -13.10 0.60
CA SER A 69 -3.84 -13.02 -0.48
C SER A 69 -3.20 -12.53 -1.78
N GLY A 70 -3.90 -12.70 -2.90
CA GLY A 70 -3.55 -11.99 -4.13
C GLY A 70 -3.64 -10.46 -3.97
N PRO A 71 -3.02 -9.69 -4.88
CA PRO A 71 -3.08 -8.24 -4.83
C PRO A 71 -4.44 -7.72 -5.29
N VAL A 72 -4.92 -6.68 -4.62
CA VAL A 72 -6.02 -5.83 -5.06
C VAL A 72 -5.44 -4.51 -5.54
N ALA A 73 -5.70 -4.13 -6.79
CA ALA A 73 -5.31 -2.81 -7.29
C ALA A 73 -6.15 -1.72 -6.62
N ILE A 74 -5.46 -0.68 -6.17
CA ILE A 74 -6.05 0.49 -5.55
C ILE A 74 -5.48 1.77 -6.16
N THR A 75 -6.25 2.85 -6.07
CA THR A 75 -5.79 4.22 -6.38
C THR A 75 -6.07 5.13 -5.21
N THR A 76 -5.26 6.15 -5.04
CA THR A 76 -5.42 7.16 -3.99
C THR A 76 -5.61 8.54 -4.58
N ASP A 77 -6.52 9.31 -4.01
CA ASP A 77 -6.75 10.72 -4.34
C ASP A 77 -7.03 11.56 -3.08
N GLY A 78 -7.15 12.87 -3.24
CA GLY A 78 -7.51 13.79 -2.15
C GLY A 78 -6.47 13.87 -1.02
N GLY A 79 -5.28 13.31 -1.22
CA GLY A 79 -4.30 13.17 -0.15
C GLY A 79 -3.70 14.50 0.27
N THR A 80 -3.73 14.80 1.56
CA THR A 80 -2.96 15.92 2.12
C THR A 80 -1.59 15.40 2.49
N LEU A 81 -0.66 15.41 1.54
CA LEU A 81 0.76 15.26 1.86
C LEU A 81 1.30 16.66 2.12
N GLY A 82 1.57 16.97 3.39
CA GLY A 82 2.33 18.15 3.80
C GLY A 82 3.79 17.93 3.45
N ILE A 83 4.11 17.95 2.16
CA ILE A 83 5.47 18.06 1.64
C ILE A 83 5.65 19.53 1.32
N ASP A 84 6.43 20.24 2.14
CA ASP A 84 6.76 21.67 1.96
C ASP A 84 7.56 21.96 0.67
N VAL A 85 7.75 20.96 -0.20
CA VAL A 85 8.50 21.10 -1.45
C VAL A 85 7.82 20.26 -2.55
N GLY A 86 7.43 20.97 -3.61
CA GLY A 86 6.67 20.46 -4.74
C GLY A 86 7.29 19.30 -5.53
N GLY A 87 6.45 18.61 -6.31
CA GLY A 87 6.86 17.75 -7.43
C GLY A 87 7.59 16.45 -7.07
N THR A 88 7.38 15.89 -5.87
CA THR A 88 8.09 14.66 -5.44
C THR A 88 7.23 13.41 -5.58
N ASP A 89 7.81 12.36 -6.17
CA ASP A 89 7.29 10.99 -6.09
C ASP A 89 7.64 10.41 -4.72
N ASN A 90 6.63 9.86 -4.05
CA ASN A 90 6.74 9.23 -2.75
C ASN A 90 6.34 7.76 -2.88
N ASP A 91 7.23 6.89 -2.43
CA ASP A 91 6.92 5.49 -2.27
C ASP A 91 6.50 5.25 -0.82
N ILE A 92 5.33 4.62 -0.65
CA ILE A 92 4.70 4.45 0.65
C ILE A 92 4.44 2.96 0.87
N VAL A 93 4.84 2.45 2.03
CA VAL A 93 4.41 1.15 2.54
C VAL A 93 3.64 1.35 3.84
N ILE A 94 2.45 0.77 3.94
CA ILE A 94 1.63 0.83 5.16
C ILE A 94 1.37 -0.60 5.62
N LEU A 95 1.75 -0.88 6.86
CA LEU A 95 1.39 -2.13 7.54
C LEU A 95 0.05 -1.95 8.25
N LEU A 96 -0.90 -2.81 7.92
CA LEU A 96 -2.21 -2.88 8.57
C LEU A 96 -2.15 -3.92 9.68
N MET A 97 -2.23 -3.50 10.94
CA MET A 97 -1.99 -4.41 12.07
C MET A 97 -3.26 -5.17 12.53
N LYS A 98 -4.44 -4.82 12.01
CA LYS A 98 -5.73 -5.43 12.39
C LYS A 98 -6.54 -5.85 11.17
N GLU A 99 -7.17 -7.02 11.25
CA GLU A 99 -8.04 -7.56 10.19
C GLU A 99 -9.24 -6.65 9.88
N GLY A 100 -9.79 -5.99 10.91
CA GLY A 100 -10.85 -5.00 10.73
C GLY A 100 -10.44 -3.84 9.84
N VAL A 101 -9.17 -3.42 9.90
CA VAL A 101 -8.63 -2.33 9.06
C VAL A 101 -8.45 -2.79 7.62
N VAL A 102 -7.96 -4.03 7.42
CA VAL A 102 -7.87 -4.65 6.09
C VAL A 102 -9.24 -4.72 5.43
N SER A 103 -10.27 -5.10 6.18
CA SER A 103 -11.64 -5.21 5.70
C SER A 103 -12.22 -3.86 5.27
N LYS A 104 -11.98 -2.81 6.06
CA LYS A 104 -12.39 -1.44 5.73
C LYS A 104 -11.77 -0.94 4.43
N TRP A 105 -10.47 -1.15 4.26
CA TRP A 105 -9.75 -0.78 3.03
C TRP A 105 -10.21 -1.59 1.82
N GLY A 106 -10.54 -2.88 2.00
CA GLY A 106 -11.15 -3.71 0.96
C GLY A 106 -12.51 -3.19 0.48
N ASN A 107 -13.19 -2.35 1.26
CA ASN A 107 -14.45 -1.69 0.89
C ASN A 107 -14.26 -0.29 0.29
N GLY A 108 -13.01 0.19 0.13
CA GLY A 108 -12.73 1.54 -0.35
C GLY A 108 -13.02 2.63 0.68
N GLU A 109 -12.88 2.33 1.98
CA GLU A 109 -13.03 3.36 3.02
C GLU A 109 -11.86 4.36 2.99
N HIS A 110 -12.18 5.64 3.23
CA HIS A 110 -11.23 6.75 3.32
C HIS A 110 -10.14 6.49 4.39
N PHE A 111 -8.88 6.66 4.01
CA PHE A 111 -7.75 6.74 4.94
C PHE A 111 -7.46 8.20 5.31
N GLY A 112 -8.27 8.80 6.19
CA GLY A 112 -8.10 10.20 6.59
C GLY A 112 -7.16 10.42 7.78
N SER A 113 -6.67 11.64 7.98
CA SER A 113 -5.96 12.06 9.21
C SER A 113 -6.74 11.80 10.51
N ALA A 114 -8.08 11.72 10.42
CA ALA A 114 -8.97 11.34 11.52
C ALA A 114 -8.98 9.83 11.82
N SER A 115 -8.43 8.99 10.92
CA SER A 115 -7.94 7.65 11.27
C SER A 115 -6.61 7.77 12.03
N ALA A 116 -6.72 8.43 13.18
CA ALA A 116 -5.77 8.65 14.26
C ALA A 116 -4.30 8.31 13.96
N GLY A 117 -3.61 9.18 13.23
CA GLY A 117 -2.16 9.18 13.14
C GLY A 117 -1.59 7.99 12.35
N ALA A 118 -1.35 8.21 11.06
CA ALA A 118 -0.29 7.53 10.33
C ALA A 118 1.06 7.83 11.02
N VAL A 119 1.32 7.14 12.13
CA VAL A 119 2.56 7.29 12.87
C VAL A 119 3.63 6.62 12.03
N MET A 120 4.70 7.35 11.77
CA MET A 120 5.89 6.78 11.15
C MET A 120 6.31 5.54 11.93
N GLY A 121 6.40 4.42 11.22
CA GLY A 121 6.88 3.17 11.81
C GLY A 121 8.33 3.30 12.28
N PRO A 122 8.76 2.48 13.24
CA PRO A 122 10.17 2.42 13.61
C PRO A 122 10.98 2.01 12.38
N LYS A 123 12.08 2.70 12.09
CA LYS A 123 12.99 2.26 11.03
C LYS A 123 13.57 0.90 11.41
N GLY A 124 13.57 -0.04 10.48
CA GLY A 124 14.49 -1.17 10.51
C GLY A 124 14.69 -1.84 11.86
N GLY A 125 15.93 -2.21 12.19
CA GLY A 125 16.30 -2.86 13.46
C GLY A 125 16.03 -2.08 14.76
N ALA A 126 15.27 -0.98 14.73
CA ALA A 126 14.82 -0.28 15.93
C ALA A 126 13.85 -1.13 16.77
N ALA A 127 13.87 -0.89 18.09
CA ALA A 127 12.99 -1.57 19.03
C ALA A 127 11.51 -1.30 18.72
N VAL A 128 10.70 -2.36 18.82
CA VAL A 128 9.25 -2.30 18.62
C VAL A 128 8.55 -2.49 19.97
N ASP A 129 7.63 -1.59 20.31
CA ASP A 129 6.85 -1.65 21.55
C ASP A 129 5.40 -2.13 21.30
N ALA A 130 4.66 -2.36 22.40
CA ALA A 130 3.27 -2.82 22.34
C ALA A 130 2.34 -1.84 21.61
N SER A 131 2.58 -0.52 21.69
CA SER A 131 1.77 0.49 21.01
C SER A 131 1.92 0.41 19.49
N MET A 132 3.09 0.03 19.00
CA MET A 132 3.37 -0.18 17.56
C MET A 132 2.66 -1.42 17.01
N ARG A 133 2.43 -2.42 17.87
CA ARG A 133 1.70 -3.65 17.53
C ARG A 133 0.19 -3.49 17.62
N SER A 134 -0.30 -2.66 18.54
CA SER A 134 -1.74 -2.52 18.82
C SER A 134 -2.44 -1.38 18.05
N ARG A 135 -1.69 -0.45 17.45
CA ARG A 135 -2.24 0.60 16.58
C ARG A 135 -2.75 0.02 15.27
N ASP A 136 -3.50 0.79 14.50
CA ASP A 136 -4.09 0.31 13.25
C ASP A 136 -3.07 0.28 12.10
N PHE A 137 -2.17 1.27 12.05
CA PHE A 137 -1.25 1.50 10.94
C PHE A 137 0.18 1.77 11.41
N ASN A 138 1.17 1.25 10.67
CA ASN A 138 2.54 1.77 10.67
C ASN A 138 2.90 2.21 9.25
N VAL A 139 3.28 3.48 9.09
CA VAL A 139 3.53 4.08 7.77
C VAL A 139 5.02 4.28 7.54
N TYR A 140 5.49 3.88 6.37
CA TYR A 140 6.86 4.02 5.92
C TYR A 140 6.86 4.78 4.61
N ILE A 141 7.66 5.83 4.54
CA ILE A 141 7.74 6.71 3.38
C ILE A 141 9.19 6.77 2.94
N TRP A 142 9.40 6.58 1.65
CA TRP A 142 10.67 6.87 0.99
C TRP A 142 10.41 7.86 -0.12
N ASN A 143 11.15 8.96 -0.11
CA ASN A 143 11.06 10.01 -1.10
C ASN A 143 12.35 10.09 -1.91
N LYS A 144 12.22 10.29 -3.22
CA LYS A 144 13.34 10.39 -4.19
C LYS A 144 14.15 11.69 -4.05
N GLY A 145 14.56 12.09 -2.83
CA GLY A 145 15.58 13.15 -2.66
C GLY A 145 15.31 14.27 -1.65
N ALA A 146 14.24 14.25 -0.84
CA ALA A 146 14.08 15.28 0.19
C ALA A 146 14.53 14.77 1.57
N LYS A 147 15.61 15.33 2.11
CA LYS A 147 16.00 15.16 3.52
C LYS A 147 15.05 15.88 4.51
N LEU A 148 13.85 16.24 4.07
CA LEU A 148 12.85 16.99 4.80
C LEU A 148 11.80 16.01 5.31
N GLY A 149 11.37 16.17 6.56
CA GLY A 149 10.31 15.35 7.14
C GLY A 149 9.05 15.39 6.27
N VAL A 150 8.51 14.22 5.93
CA VAL A 150 7.25 14.11 5.21
C VAL A 150 6.13 14.11 6.24
N ASN A 151 5.23 15.10 6.17
CA ASN A 151 3.99 15.06 6.94
C ASN A 151 2.88 14.43 6.09
N PHE A 152 2.26 13.38 6.63
CA PHE A 152 1.23 12.61 5.96
C PHE A 152 -0.13 12.86 6.62
N GLY A 153 -1.10 13.38 5.87
CA GLY A 153 -2.43 13.79 6.35
C GLY A 153 -3.59 12.88 5.92
N GLY A 154 -3.31 11.76 5.25
CA GLY A 154 -4.33 10.85 4.72
C GLY A 154 -4.55 11.00 3.22
N PHE A 155 -5.29 10.05 2.63
CA PHE A 155 -5.80 10.02 1.26
C PHE A 155 -7.06 9.15 1.19
N ASP A 156 -7.92 9.40 0.20
CA ASP A 156 -9.00 8.50 -0.15
C ASP A 156 -8.44 7.25 -0.84
N VAL A 157 -9.07 6.09 -0.61
CA VAL A 157 -8.68 4.81 -1.20
C VAL A 157 -9.80 4.30 -2.06
N ASN A 158 -9.51 4.06 -3.33
CA ASN A 158 -10.49 3.54 -4.29
C ASN A 158 -10.02 2.19 -4.83
N ILE A 159 -10.94 1.22 -4.91
CA ILE A 159 -10.66 -0.08 -5.52
C ILE A 159 -10.70 0.04 -7.05
N ASN A 160 -9.63 -0.36 -7.73
CA ASN A 160 -9.60 -0.43 -9.18
C ASN A 160 -10.21 -1.75 -9.68
N ASN A 161 -11.56 -1.81 -9.68
CA ASN A 161 -12.31 -3.00 -10.09
C ASN A 161 -11.98 -3.44 -11.53
N GLU A 162 -11.69 -2.51 -12.44
CA GLU A 162 -11.33 -2.83 -13.83
C GLU A 162 -9.99 -3.57 -13.90
N ALA A 163 -8.95 -3.06 -13.23
CA ALA A 163 -7.64 -3.74 -13.20
C ALA A 163 -7.73 -5.11 -12.51
N ASN A 164 -8.53 -5.22 -11.44
CA ASN A 164 -8.77 -6.50 -10.78
C ASN A 164 -9.48 -7.48 -11.73
N ALA A 165 -10.58 -7.07 -12.37
CA ALA A 165 -11.32 -7.91 -13.31
C ALA A 165 -10.43 -8.42 -14.46
N ASN A 166 -9.61 -7.54 -15.03
CA ASN A 166 -8.67 -7.87 -16.10
C ASN A 166 -7.58 -8.84 -15.64
N PHE A 167 -6.97 -8.61 -14.48
CA PHE A 167 -5.90 -9.46 -13.96
C PHE A 167 -6.39 -10.85 -13.59
N TYR A 168 -7.54 -10.95 -12.93
CA TYR A 168 -8.11 -12.23 -12.48
C TYR A 168 -8.93 -12.94 -13.56
N GLY A 169 -9.18 -12.29 -14.71
CA GLY A 169 -10.05 -12.83 -15.77
C GLY A 169 -11.50 -13.04 -15.32
N LYS A 170 -11.97 -12.22 -14.37
CA LYS A 170 -13.27 -12.36 -13.71
C LYS A 170 -13.98 -11.00 -13.64
N PRO A 171 -14.97 -10.71 -14.51
CA PRO A 171 -15.61 -9.39 -14.61
C PRO A 171 -16.18 -8.81 -13.31
N MET A 172 -16.60 -9.67 -12.37
CA MET A 172 -17.25 -9.28 -11.12
C MET A 172 -16.45 -9.71 -9.88
N VAL A 173 -15.12 -9.87 -9.99
CA VAL A 173 -14.29 -10.19 -8.83
C VAL A 173 -14.30 -9.01 -7.85
N SER A 174 -14.66 -9.28 -6.59
CA SER A 174 -14.60 -8.25 -5.54
C SER A 174 -13.25 -8.23 -4.85
N ALA A 175 -12.83 -7.07 -4.34
CA ALA A 175 -11.66 -6.96 -3.47
C ALA A 175 -11.77 -7.90 -2.26
N LYS A 176 -12.97 -8.04 -1.68
CA LYS A 176 -13.24 -8.97 -0.58
C LYS A 176 -12.94 -10.43 -0.96
N ASP A 177 -13.33 -10.86 -2.16
CA ASP A 177 -13.04 -12.23 -2.62
C ASP A 177 -11.54 -12.45 -2.80
N ILE A 178 -10.82 -11.46 -3.31
CA ILE A 178 -9.37 -11.52 -3.47
C ILE A 178 -8.68 -11.58 -2.11
N LEU A 179 -9.01 -10.67 -1.19
CA LEU A 179 -8.38 -10.56 0.14
C LEU A 179 -8.66 -11.78 1.04
N ASN A 180 -9.78 -12.48 0.81
CA ASN A 180 -10.11 -13.73 1.50
C ASN A 180 -9.59 -14.99 0.77
N CYS A 181 -8.76 -14.84 -0.26
CA CYS A 181 -8.25 -15.94 -1.09
C CYS A 181 -9.35 -16.78 -1.76
N ALA A 182 -10.54 -16.22 -2.01
CA ALA A 182 -11.61 -16.86 -2.78
C ALA A 182 -11.42 -16.66 -4.30
N ALA A 183 -10.65 -15.64 -4.71
CA ALA A 183 -10.14 -15.48 -6.06
C ALA A 183 -8.64 -15.78 -6.12
N GLU A 184 -8.27 -16.90 -6.74
CA GLU A 184 -6.86 -17.28 -6.88
C GLU A 184 -6.15 -16.43 -7.94
N VAL A 185 -4.88 -16.10 -7.67
CA VAL A 185 -3.99 -15.47 -8.66
C VAL A 185 -3.80 -16.44 -9.83
N PRO A 186 -4.07 -16.03 -11.09
CA PRO A 186 -3.90 -16.89 -12.25
C PRO A 186 -2.49 -17.46 -12.34
N ALA A 187 -2.36 -18.71 -12.77
CA ALA A 187 -1.08 -19.43 -12.77
C ALA A 187 0.06 -18.66 -13.46
N ALA A 188 -0.23 -18.03 -14.61
CA ALA A 188 0.73 -17.23 -15.38
C ALA A 188 1.21 -15.94 -14.69
N LYS A 189 0.58 -15.54 -13.58
CA LYS A 189 0.87 -14.30 -12.84
C LYS A 189 1.49 -14.55 -11.46
N LYS A 190 1.67 -15.83 -11.07
CA LYS A 190 2.14 -16.20 -9.71
C LYS A 190 3.58 -15.77 -9.42
N ASP A 191 4.47 -15.76 -10.41
CA ASP A 191 5.89 -15.45 -10.18
C ASP A 191 6.11 -14.00 -9.72
N GLY A 192 5.44 -13.03 -10.36
CA GLY A 192 5.51 -11.62 -9.95
C GLY A 192 4.97 -11.39 -8.55
N PHE A 193 3.86 -12.06 -8.22
CA PHE A 193 3.27 -12.05 -6.89
C PHE A 193 4.18 -12.71 -5.82
N ALA A 194 4.82 -13.83 -6.16
CA ALA A 194 5.69 -14.57 -5.24
C ALA A 194 6.83 -13.68 -4.71
N ARG A 195 7.42 -12.84 -5.58
CA ARG A 195 8.47 -11.89 -5.22
C ARG A 195 8.06 -10.96 -4.07
N ILE A 196 6.83 -10.45 -4.07
CA ILE A 196 6.33 -9.59 -2.98
C ILE A 196 6.19 -10.41 -1.69
N THR A 197 5.60 -11.59 -1.77
CA THR A 197 5.40 -12.44 -0.59
C THR A 197 6.71 -12.94 0.02
N ASP A 198 7.75 -13.17 -0.79
CA ASP A 198 9.08 -13.56 -0.32
C ASP A 198 9.80 -12.42 0.39
N LEU A 199 9.55 -11.17 -0.02
CA LEU A 199 10.06 -9.99 0.70
C LEU A 199 9.42 -9.83 2.09
N LEU A 200 8.24 -10.39 2.32
CA LEU A 200 7.50 -10.33 3.60
C LEU A 200 7.85 -11.48 4.56
N LYS A 201 8.64 -12.47 4.11
CA LYS A 201 9.25 -13.50 4.96
C LYS A 201 10.51 -12.95 5.63
#